data_AF-B4R8C0-F1
#
_entry.id   AF-B4R8C0-F1
#
_cell.length_a   1.000
_cell.length_b   1.000
_cell.length_c   1.000
_cell.angle_alpha   90.00
_cell.angle_beta   90.00
_cell.angle_gamma   90.00
#
_symmetry.space_group_name_H-M   'P 1'
#
loop_
_entity.id
_entity.type
_entity.pdbx_description
1 polymer ?
#
loop_
_entity_poly.entity_id
_entity_poly.type
_entity_poly.pdbx_seq_one_letter_code
_entity_poly.pdbx_strand_id
1 'polypeptide(L)'
;MTRGEDLTAAARDELDRACTLAWGQIARHTPWGDTFEGFTPDGREVCFERAYLWDGEPGSDIRVEVTVYEPQAYEAGVKLTGAIPRDPFDIRSV
;
A
#
# COMPACT_ATOMS: atom_id res chain seq x y z
N MET A 1 -21.23 0.28 -8.83
CA MET A 1 -20.31 -0.88 -8.76
C MET A 1 -20.77 -1.80 -7.61
N THR A 2 -20.45 -3.10 -7.55
CA THR A 2 -20.71 -3.86 -6.29
C THR A 2 -19.79 -3.36 -5.18
N ARG A 3 -20.14 -3.61 -3.91
CA ARG A 3 -19.31 -3.21 -2.76
C ARG A 3 -17.87 -3.70 -2.88
N GLY A 4 -17.68 -4.99 -3.19
CA GLY A 4 -16.35 -5.58 -3.31
C GLY A 4 -15.55 -4.99 -4.48
N GLU A 5 -16.19 -4.77 -5.63
CA GLU A 5 -15.53 -4.14 -6.79
C GLU A 5 -15.11 -2.70 -6.49
N ASP A 6 -15.91 -1.94 -5.74
CA ASP A 6 -15.63 -0.54 -5.37
C ASP A 6 -14.49 -0.42 -4.35
N LEU A 7 -14.50 -1.27 -3.32
CA LEU A 7 -13.37 -1.39 -2.39
C LEU A 7 -12.09 -1.84 -3.12
N THR A 8 -12.21 -2.75 -4.08
CA THR A 8 -11.09 -3.20 -4.92
C THR A 8 -10.54 -2.06 -5.78
N ALA A 9 -11.42 -1.23 -6.36
CA ALA A 9 -11.01 -0.08 -7.14
C ALA A 9 -10.24 0.94 -6.29
N ALA A 10 -10.74 1.25 -5.08
CA ALA A 10 -10.06 2.12 -4.13
C ALA A 10 -8.69 1.55 -3.68
N ALA A 11 -8.64 0.26 -3.34
CA ALA A 11 -7.40 -0.41 -2.93
C ALA A 11 -6.37 -0.42 -4.06
N ARG A 12 -6.81 -0.60 -5.32
CA ARG A 12 -5.91 -0.61 -6.47
C ARG A 12 -5.34 0.77 -6.76
N ASP A 13 -6.17 1.81 -6.69
CA ASP A 13 -5.72 3.19 -6.87
C ASP A 13 -4.70 3.60 -5.80
N GLU A 14 -4.96 3.27 -4.54
CA GLU A 14 -4.01 3.56 -3.47
C GLU A 14 -2.73 2.71 -3.58
N LEU A 15 -2.83 1.44 -3.97
CA LEU A 15 -1.65 0.60 -4.20
C LEU A 15 -0.78 1.15 -5.34
N ASP A 16 -1.38 1.58 -6.45
CA ASP A 16 -0.67 2.21 -7.57
C ASP A 16 0.07 3.46 -7.10
N ARG A 17 -0.63 4.35 -6.40
CA ARG A 17 -0.05 5.57 -5.81
C ARG A 17 1.10 5.25 -4.86
N ALA A 18 0.93 4.30 -3.94
CA ALA A 18 1.97 3.88 -3.01
C ALA A 18 3.20 3.29 -3.73
N CYS A 19 3.00 2.51 -4.79
CA CYS A 19 4.08 1.92 -5.58
C CYS A 19 4.83 2.93 -6.48
N THR A 20 4.31 4.14 -6.68
CA THR A 20 5.05 5.21 -7.39
C THR A 20 6.17 5.85 -6.56
N LEU A 21 6.22 5.57 -5.25
CA LEU A 21 7.23 6.13 -4.36
C LEU A 21 8.62 5.52 -4.64
N ALA A 22 9.65 6.36 -4.59
CA ALA A 22 11.03 5.91 -4.85
C ALA A 22 11.54 5.00 -3.72
N TRP A 23 12.10 3.85 -4.08
CA TRP A 23 12.65 2.86 -3.14
C TRP A 23 13.55 3.50 -2.08
N GLY A 24 14.50 4.36 -2.49
CA GLY A 24 15.47 4.98 -1.56
C GLY A 24 14.87 5.95 -0.54
N GLN A 25 13.66 6.47 -0.79
CA GLN A 25 12.92 7.27 0.20
C GLN A 25 12.24 6.35 1.22
N ILE A 26 11.58 5.29 0.74
CA ILE A 26 10.79 4.38 1.58
C ILE A 26 11.67 3.42 2.38
N ALA A 27 12.78 2.96 1.81
CA ALA A 27 13.77 2.07 2.43
C ALA A 27 14.25 2.58 3.80
N ARG A 28 14.41 3.91 3.95
CA ARG A 28 14.88 4.55 5.19
C ARG A 28 13.88 4.45 6.34
N HIS A 29 12.61 4.24 6.01
CA HIS A 29 11.52 4.10 6.95
C HIS A 29 11.03 2.65 7.05
N THR A 30 11.48 1.75 6.17
CA THR A 30 10.98 0.37 6.11
C THR A 30 11.61 -0.49 7.22
N PRO A 31 10.81 -1.21 8.04
CA PRO A 31 9.35 -1.38 7.93
C PRO A 31 8.54 -0.24 8.56
N TRP A 32 7.43 0.13 7.91
CA TRP A 32 6.52 1.15 8.39
C TRP A 32 5.09 0.92 7.89
N GLY A 33 4.10 1.47 8.57
CA GLY A 33 2.72 1.48 8.10
C GLY A 33 1.92 2.63 8.70
N ASP A 34 0.81 2.95 8.05
CA ASP A 34 -0.11 4.00 8.43
C ASP A 34 -1.57 3.62 8.17
N THR A 35 -2.47 4.31 8.86
CA THR A 35 -3.91 4.20 8.67
C THR A 35 -4.51 5.59 8.51
N PHE A 36 -5.37 5.77 7.52
CA PHE A 36 -6.07 7.03 7.28
C PHE A 36 -7.47 6.79 6.70
N GLU A 37 -8.34 7.79 6.81
CA GLU A 37 -9.71 7.74 6.29
C GLU A 37 -9.79 8.37 4.88
N GLY A 38 -10.74 7.91 4.08
CA GLY A 38 -10.99 8.46 2.74
C GLY A 38 -12.28 7.92 2.13
N PHE A 39 -12.39 8.06 0.81
CA PHE A 39 -13.58 7.68 0.06
C PHE A 39 -13.24 6.75 -1.09
N THR A 40 -14.14 5.80 -1.37
CA THR A 40 -14.09 4.98 -2.59
C THR A 40 -14.61 5.76 -3.81
N PRO A 41 -14.45 5.24 -5.05
CA PRO A 41 -15.02 5.85 -6.25
C PRO A 41 -16.55 6.06 -6.21
N ASP A 42 -17.31 5.12 -5.64
CA ASP A 42 -18.76 5.28 -5.43
C ASP A 42 -19.09 6.18 -4.19
N GLY A 43 -18.09 6.76 -3.53
CA GLY A 43 -18.25 7.74 -2.45
C GLY A 43 -18.46 7.16 -1.05
N ARG A 44 -18.08 5.90 -0.80
CA ARG A 44 -18.20 5.28 0.53
C ARG A 44 -17.06 5.71 1.44
N GLU A 45 -17.37 6.02 2.69
CA GLU A 45 -16.37 6.25 3.74
C GLU A 45 -15.65 4.95 4.08
N VAL A 46 -14.32 4.97 4.00
CA VAL A 46 -13.46 3.81 4.24
C VAL A 46 -12.19 4.22 4.97
N CYS A 47 -11.57 3.25 5.62
CA CYS A 47 -10.21 3.34 6.11
C CYS A 47 -9.27 2.63 5.12
N PHE A 48 -8.12 3.25 4.91
CA PHE A 48 -6.97 2.70 4.21
C PHE A 48 -5.92 2.35 5.26
N GLU A 49 -5.47 1.10 5.27
CA GLU A 49 -4.29 0.66 6.01
C GLU A 49 -3.21 0.31 4.99
N ARG A 50 -2.05 0.93 5.11
CA ARG A 50 -0.92 0.74 4.21
C ARG A 50 0.29 0.29 4.99
N ALA A 51 0.97 -0.74 4.50
CA ALA A 51 2.18 -1.27 5.09
C ALA A 51 3.29 -1.41 4.04
N TYR A 52 4.50 -1.02 4.41
CA TYR A 52 5.73 -1.18 3.66
C TYR A 52 6.63 -2.12 4.44
N LEU A 53 6.93 -3.28 3.85
CA LEU A 53 7.67 -4.37 4.48
C LEU A 53 8.82 -4.79 3.57
N TRP A 54 9.92 -5.26 4.14
CA TRP A 54 10.98 -5.89 3.34
C TRP A 54 10.48 -7.21 2.74
N ASP A 55 10.64 -7.38 1.43
CA ASP A 55 10.39 -8.66 0.76
C ASP A 55 11.66 -9.53 0.88
N GLY A 56 11.87 -10.09 2.07
CA GLY A 56 13.08 -10.82 2.44
C GLY A 56 13.94 -10.09 3.46
N GLU A 57 15.21 -9.84 3.12
CA GLU A 57 16.18 -9.20 4.01
C GLU A 57 16.10 -7.65 3.97
N PRO A 58 16.46 -6.94 5.05
CA PRO A 58 16.54 -5.50 5.03
C PRO A 58 17.41 -4.98 3.88
N GLY A 59 16.85 -4.09 3.05
CA GLY A 59 17.50 -3.60 1.84
C GLY A 59 17.10 -4.34 0.56
N SER A 60 16.23 -5.34 0.59
CA SER A 60 15.63 -5.95 -0.60
C SER A 60 14.53 -5.09 -1.21
N ASP A 61 13.70 -5.66 -2.09
CA ASP A 61 12.47 -5.03 -2.56
C ASP A 61 11.55 -4.70 -1.38
N ILE A 62 10.70 -3.69 -1.55
CA ILE A 62 9.73 -3.30 -0.53
C ILE A 62 8.35 -3.80 -0.98
N ARG A 63 7.80 -4.76 -0.24
CA ARG A 63 6.40 -5.18 -0.38
C ARG A 63 5.50 -4.08 0.16
N VAL A 64 4.52 -3.68 -0.65
CA VAL A 64 3.48 -2.74 -0.27
C VAL A 64 2.19 -3.51 -0.11
N GLU A 65 1.55 -3.40 1.04
CA GLU A 65 0.23 -3.95 1.29
C GLU A 65 -0.75 -2.80 1.54
N VAL A 66 -1.90 -2.84 0.87
CA VAL A 66 -2.98 -1.87 1.05
C VAL A 66 -4.25 -2.65 1.38
N THR A 67 -4.84 -2.36 2.53
CA THR A 67 -6.15 -2.87 2.95
C THR A 67 -7.15 -1.73 2.97
N VAL A 68 -8.28 -1.90 2.28
CA VAL A 68 -9.38 -0.93 2.27
C VAL A 68 -10.63 -1.58 2.86
N TYR A 69 -11.20 -0.94 3.87
CA TYR A 69 -12.35 -1.46 4.60
C TYR A 69 -13.25 -0.34 5.09
N GLU A 70 -14.54 -0.61 5.24
CA GLU A 70 -15.43 0.29 5.99
C GLU A 70 -15.12 0.17 7.50
N PRO A 71 -15.15 1.26 8.28
CA PRO A 71 -14.72 1.28 9.69
C PRO A 71 -15.32 0.17 10.56
N GLN A 72 -16.57 -0.20 10.30
CA GLN A 72 -17.33 -1.23 11.01
C GLN A 72 -17.14 -2.66 10.49
N ALA A 73 -16.37 -2.88 9.42
CA ALA A 73 -16.32 -4.15 8.70
C ALA A 73 -14.93 -4.51 8.15
N TYR A 74 -13.89 -4.42 9.00
CA TYR A 74 -12.49 -4.74 8.65
C TYR A 74 -12.33 -6.10 7.97
N GLU A 75 -12.94 -7.16 8.53
CA GLU A 75 -12.83 -8.53 8.00
C GLU A 75 -13.41 -8.70 6.59
N ALA A 76 -14.30 -7.79 6.17
CA ALA A 76 -14.88 -7.76 4.84
C ALA A 76 -14.16 -6.79 3.88
N GLY A 77 -13.03 -6.24 4.32
CA GLY A 77 -12.17 -5.38 3.51
C GLY A 77 -11.48 -6.11 2.36
N VAL A 78 -10.86 -5.33 1.48
CA VAL A 78 -10.04 -5.83 0.37
C VAL A 78 -8.58 -5.52 0.67
N LYS A 79 -7.73 -6.55 0.65
CA LYS A 79 -6.27 -6.40 0.73
C LYS A 79 -5.64 -6.69 -0.62
N LEU A 80 -4.83 -5.76 -1.11
CA LEU A 80 -3.99 -5.93 -2.29
C LEU A 80 -2.52 -5.78 -1.92
N THR A 81 -1.65 -6.41 -2.71
CA THR A 81 -0.21 -6.38 -2.50
C THR A 81 0.49 -6.01 -3.80
N GLY A 82 1.51 -5.16 -3.70
CA GLY A 82 2.42 -4.77 -4.75
C GLY A 82 3.86 -4.75 -4.25
N ALA A 83 4.79 -4.29 -5.07
CA ALA A 83 6.19 -4.18 -4.70
C ALA A 83 6.83 -2.93 -5.32
N ILE A 84 7.71 -2.30 -4.57
CA ILE A 84 8.65 -1.30 -5.06
C ILE A 84 10.00 -2.02 -5.19
N PRO A 85 10.47 -2.31 -6.42
CA PRO A 85 11.72 -3.01 -6.61
C PRO A 85 12.88 -2.15 -6.14
N ARG A 86 13.91 -2.78 -5.58
CA ARG A 86 15.19 -2.12 -5.31
C ARG A 86 15.74 -1.62 -6.62
N ASP A 87 16.06 -0.33 -6.69
CA ASP A 87 16.74 0.22 -7.85
C ASP A 87 18.19 -0.33 -7.91
N PRO A 88 18.57 -1.06 -8.96
CA PRO A 88 19.91 -1.63 -9.07
C PRO A 88 21.00 -0.58 -9.35
N PHE A 89 20.62 0.66 -9.66
CA PHE A 89 21.52 1.78 -9.94
C PHE A 89 21.61 2.79 -8.78
N ASP A 90 20.93 2.57 -7.65
CA ASP A 90 21.11 3.33 -6.42
C ASP A 90 22.45 2.96 -5.78
N ILE A 91 23.53 3.44 -6.38
CA ILE A 91 24.92 3.30 -5.93
C ILE A 91 25.28 4.27 -4.79
N ARG A 92 24.30 4.79 -4.04
CA ARG A 92 24.54 5.74 -2.94
C ARG A 92 24.61 5.06 -1.57
N SER A 93 25.29 3.92 -1.51
CA SER A 93 25.76 3.33 -0.26
C SER A 93 27.22 2.93 -0.41
N VAL A 94 28.07 3.95 -0.47
CA VAL A 94 29.47 3.92 -0.01
C VAL A 94 29.68 5.05 0.98
#